data_AF-A0A016W6M9-F1
#
_entry.id   AF-A0A016W6M9-F1
#
_cell.length_a   1.000
_cell.length_b   1.000
_cell.length_c   1.000
_cell.angle_alpha   90.00
_cell.angle_beta   90.00
_cell.angle_gamma   90.00
#
_symmetry.space_group_name_H-M   'P 1'
#
loop_
_entity.id
_entity.type
_entity.pdbx_description
1 polymer ?
#
loop_
_entity_poly.entity_id
_entity_poly.type
_entity_poly.pdbx_seq_one_letter_code
_entity_poly.pdbx_strand_id
1 'polypeptide(L)'
;MKVLLVFLFCIAICEGTSGRHRRSSERRNHSDEERCHSKIPNGEQCADEYKGFTFNINAKKCEPLTTKLCRLPLNSFDTMEECTKRCMK
;
A
#
# COMPACT_ATOMS: atom_id res chain seq x y z
N MET A 1 -22.38 -44.75 -22.96
CA MET A 1 -21.18 -44.79 -22.09
C MET A 1 -20.06 -43.79 -22.47
N LYS A 2 -20.34 -42.75 -23.28
CA LYS A 2 -19.37 -41.68 -23.60
C LYS A 2 -19.64 -40.40 -22.81
N VAL A 3 -20.90 -40.17 -22.41
CA VAL A 3 -21.32 -39.01 -21.62
C VAL A 3 -20.77 -39.06 -20.19
N LEU A 4 -20.66 -40.26 -19.59
CA LEU A 4 -20.11 -40.45 -18.24
C LEU A 4 -18.61 -40.10 -18.15
N LEU A 5 -17.85 -40.35 -19.23
CA LEU A 5 -16.43 -40.02 -19.31
C LEU A 5 -16.18 -38.52 -19.49
N VAL A 6 -17.10 -37.80 -20.14
CA VAL A 6 -17.01 -36.33 -20.32
C VAL A 6 -17.23 -35.59 -19.00
N PHE A 7 -18.15 -36.06 -18.14
CA PHE A 7 -18.39 -35.46 -16.82
C PHE A 7 -17.19 -35.57 -15.87
N LEU A 8 -16.44 -36.69 -15.90
CA LEU A 8 -15.27 -36.89 -15.05
C LEU A 8 -14.08 -35.99 -15.45
N PHE A 9 -13.95 -35.66 -16.74
CA PHE A 9 -12.93 -34.73 -17.20
C PHE A 9 -13.22 -33.27 -16.78
N CYS A 10 -14.48 -32.86 -16.68
CA CYS A 10 -14.83 -31.51 -16.22
C CYS A 10 -14.44 -31.26 -14.76
N ILE A 11 -14.59 -32.28 -13.89
CA ILE A 11 -14.27 -32.16 -12.46
C ILE A 11 -12.75 -32.02 -12.27
N ALA A 12 -11.94 -32.73 -13.06
CA ALA A 12 -10.48 -32.67 -12.98
C ALA A 12 -9.88 -31.33 -13.45
N ILE A 13 -10.55 -30.59 -14.35
CA ILE A 13 -10.05 -29.29 -14.85
C ILE A 13 -10.41 -28.14 -13.88
N CYS A 14 -11.50 -28.26 -13.11
CA CYS A 14 -11.88 -27.28 -12.09
C CYS A 14 -11.00 -27.31 -10.83
N GLU A 15 -10.39 -28.46 -10.48
CA GLU A 15 -9.55 -28.58 -9.27
C GLU A 15 -8.05 -28.35 -9.50
N GLY A 16 -7.59 -28.16 -10.75
CA GLY A 16 -6.17 -28.06 -11.09
C GLY A 16 -5.61 -26.65 -11.30
N THR A 17 -6.43 -25.59 -11.24
CA THR A 17 -6.00 -24.20 -11.50
C THR A 17 -6.33 -23.25 -10.35
N SER A 18 -5.99 -23.65 -9.11
CA SER A 18 -5.92 -22.72 -7.97
C SER A 18 -4.50 -22.43 -7.50
N GLY A 19 -3.52 -22.53 -8.40
CA GLY A 19 -2.22 -21.89 -8.25
C GLY A 19 -2.34 -20.37 -8.39
N ARG A 20 -2.77 -19.69 -7.32
CA ARG A 20 -2.73 -18.23 -7.07
C ARG A 20 -2.55 -17.34 -8.32
N HIS A 21 -3.64 -17.00 -8.99
CA HIS A 21 -3.77 -15.60 -9.37
C HIS A 21 -3.98 -14.79 -8.08
N ARG A 22 -2.88 -14.41 -7.42
CA ARG A 22 -2.91 -13.42 -6.34
C ARG A 22 -3.19 -12.06 -6.97
N ARG A 23 -4.42 -11.84 -7.42
CA ARG A 23 -4.99 -10.50 -7.55
C ARG A 23 -5.65 -10.17 -6.22
N SER A 24 -4.83 -10.15 -5.18
CA SER A 24 -5.25 -9.74 -3.85
C SER A 24 -5.12 -8.22 -3.81
N SER A 25 -6.27 -7.54 -3.86
CA SER A 25 -6.47 -6.25 -3.23
C SER A 25 -6.30 -6.38 -1.70
N GLU A 26 -5.15 -6.86 -1.26
CA GLU A 26 -4.69 -6.73 0.12
C GLU A 26 -4.42 -5.25 0.34
N ARG A 27 -5.09 -4.66 1.35
CA ARG A 27 -4.58 -3.41 1.94
C ARG A 27 -3.14 -3.72 2.36
N ARG A 28 -2.16 -3.22 1.60
CA ARG A 28 -0.76 -3.34 1.97
C ARG A 28 -0.59 -2.57 3.28
N ASN A 29 -0.48 -3.30 4.38
CA ASN A 29 -0.23 -2.72 5.68
C ASN A 29 1.28 -2.48 5.75
N HIS A 30 1.70 -1.27 5.39
CA HIS A 30 3.11 -0.87 5.42
C HIS A 30 3.59 -0.78 6.86
N SER A 31 4.80 -1.27 7.12
CA SER A 31 5.41 -1.19 8.44
C SER A 31 5.75 0.26 8.82
N ASP A 32 5.98 0.51 10.11
CA ASP A 32 6.44 1.84 10.55
C ASP A 32 7.79 2.17 9.95
N GLU A 33 8.70 1.21 9.82
CA GLU A 33 10.01 1.43 9.19
C GLU A 33 9.85 1.83 7.72
N GLU A 34 8.99 1.15 6.95
CA GLU A 34 8.70 1.54 5.57
C GLU A 34 8.08 2.94 5.49
N ARG A 35 7.12 3.27 6.36
CA ARG A 35 6.46 4.59 6.33
C ARG A 35 7.40 5.70 6.72
N CYS A 36 8.18 5.54 7.79
CA CYS A 36 9.03 6.60 8.33
C CYS A 36 10.31 6.83 7.49
N HIS A 37 10.78 5.82 6.74
CA HIS A 37 12.01 5.92 5.96
C HIS A 37 11.78 6.16 4.46
N SER A 38 10.53 6.02 3.99
CA SER A 38 10.20 6.29 2.59
C SER A 38 10.43 7.75 2.23
N LYS A 39 11.09 7.97 1.10
CA LYS A 39 11.25 9.30 0.51
C LYS A 39 9.91 9.78 -0.05
N ILE A 40 9.70 11.09 -0.03
CA ILE A 40 8.59 11.71 -0.76
C ILE A 40 8.88 11.54 -2.27
N PRO A 41 8.02 10.84 -3.02
CA PRO A 41 8.26 10.60 -4.44
C PRO A 41 7.98 11.88 -5.24
N ASN A 42 8.64 11.99 -6.40
CA ASN A 42 8.11 12.83 -7.47
C ASN A 42 6.90 12.11 -8.08
N GLY A 43 5.87 12.85 -8.50
CA GLY A 43 4.68 12.26 -9.08
C GLY A 43 3.76 13.30 -9.71
N GLU A 44 2.64 12.82 -10.22
CA GLU A 44 1.60 13.67 -10.80
C GLU A 44 1.06 14.65 -9.76
N GLN A 45 0.91 15.90 -10.18
CA GLN A 45 0.33 16.95 -9.36
C GLN A 45 -1.17 17.05 -9.64
N CYS A 46 -1.94 17.24 -8.58
CA CYS A 46 -3.37 17.46 -8.57
C CYS A 46 -3.67 18.92 -8.20
N ALA A 47 -4.93 19.34 -8.42
CA ALA A 47 -5.35 20.71 -8.11
C ALA A 47 -5.32 21.00 -6.61
N ASP A 48 -5.74 20.03 -5.81
CA ASP A 48 -5.84 20.17 -4.36
C ASP A 48 -4.49 20.00 -3.67
N GLU A 49 -4.31 20.77 -2.60
CA GLU A 49 -3.15 20.71 -1.73
C GLU A 49 -3.46 19.90 -0.48
N TYR A 50 -2.60 18.95 -0.17
CA TYR A 50 -2.58 18.25 1.10
C TYR A 50 -1.62 18.94 2.08
N LYS A 51 -2.08 19.09 3.32
CA LYS A 51 -1.29 19.55 4.47
C LYS A 51 -1.33 18.49 5.56
N GLY A 52 -0.16 18.07 6.03
CA GLY A 52 0.01 17.08 7.09
C GLY A 52 1.42 17.10 7.63
N PHE A 53 1.95 15.93 7.98
CA PHE A 53 3.27 15.75 8.56
C PHE A 53 4.05 14.63 7.89
N THR A 54 5.38 14.69 7.93
CA THR A 54 6.30 13.66 7.44
C THR A 54 7.45 13.48 8.43
N PHE A 55 8.06 12.30 8.47
CA PHE A 55 9.22 12.06 9.32
C PHE A 55 10.51 12.32 8.56
N ASN A 56 11.34 13.23 9.09
CA ASN A 56 12.67 13.51 8.58
C ASN A 56 13.69 12.66 9.35
N ILE A 57 14.20 11.61 8.69
CA ILE A 57 15.17 10.69 9.29
C ILE A 57 16.50 11.35 9.67
N ASN A 58 16.94 12.36 8.93
CA ASN A 58 18.22 13.03 9.18
C ASN A 58 18.12 13.91 10.43
N ALA A 59 17.00 14.62 10.58
CA ALA A 59 16.72 15.46 11.74
C ALA A 59 16.10 14.69 12.92
N LYS A 60 15.72 13.42 12.70
CA LYS A 60 14.99 12.55 13.64
C LYS A 60 13.76 13.22 14.26
N LYS A 61 12.97 13.91 13.44
CA LYS A 61 11.76 14.62 13.90
C LYS A 61 10.67 14.62 12.84
N CYS A 62 9.43 14.79 13.31
CA CYS A 62 8.28 15.03 12.44
C CYS A 62 8.21 16.52 12.05
N GLU A 63 8.00 16.77 10.76
CA GLU A 63 7.97 18.12 10.16
C GLU A 63 6.67 18.30 9.34
N PRO A 64 6.18 19.53 9.16
CA PRO A 64 5.05 19.80 8.27
C PRO A 64 5.33 19.35 6.83
N LEU A 65 4.34 18.71 6.22
CA LEU A 65 4.32 18.33 4.80
C LEU A 65 3.24 19.14 4.09
N THR A 66 3.61 19.81 3.00
CA THR A 66 2.66 20.41 2.05
C THR A 66 2.96 19.84 0.67
N THR A 67 1.97 19.21 0.04
CA THR A 67 2.15 18.58 -1.27
C THR A 67 0.89 18.64 -2.11
N LYS A 68 1.06 18.73 -3.43
CA LYS A 68 -0.01 18.62 -4.42
C LYS A 68 -0.02 17.28 -5.13
N LEU A 69 0.70 16.28 -4.61
CA LEU A 69 0.74 14.96 -5.25
C LEU A 69 -0.64 14.31 -5.24
N CYS A 70 -1.06 13.79 -6.39
CA CYS A 70 -2.34 13.08 -6.54
C CYS A 70 -2.45 11.84 -5.65
N ARG A 71 -1.31 11.27 -5.25
CA ARG A 71 -1.23 10.19 -4.27
C ARG A 71 -0.39 10.67 -3.11
N LEU A 72 -0.93 10.55 -1.90
CA LEU A 72 -0.21 10.89 -0.70
C LEU A 72 1.07 10.02 -0.59
N PRO A 73 2.21 10.63 -0.27
CA PRO A 73 3.44 9.90 0.02
C PRO A 73 3.22 8.89 1.15
N LEU A 74 3.92 7.76 1.11
CA LEU A 74 3.81 6.75 2.17
C LEU A 74 4.26 7.31 3.55
N ASN A 75 5.25 8.20 3.53
CA ASN A 75 5.71 9.01 4.66
C ASN A 75 4.87 10.29 4.81
N SER A 76 3.55 10.14 4.92
CA SER A 76 2.62 11.20 5.27
C SER A 76 1.70 10.76 6.40
N PHE A 77 1.37 11.71 7.26
CA PHE A 77 0.54 11.53 8.46
C PHE A 77 -0.36 12.75 8.61
N ASP A 78 -1.62 12.52 8.98
CA ASP A 78 -2.60 13.60 9.08
C ASP A 78 -2.36 14.47 10.32
N THR A 79 -1.74 13.91 11.35
CA THR A 79 -1.47 14.60 12.61
C THR A 79 -0.02 14.43 13.06
N MET A 80 0.46 15.43 13.81
CA MET A 80 1.77 15.36 14.45
C MET A 80 1.85 14.15 15.40
N GLU A 81 0.78 13.89 16.17
CA GLU A 81 0.72 12.76 17.11
C GLU A 81 0.86 11.41 16.42
N GLU A 82 0.20 11.20 15.27
CA GLU A 82 0.37 9.95 14.51
C GLU A 82 1.82 9.78 14.05
N CYS A 83 2.43 10.85 13.51
CA CYS A 83 3.81 10.80 13.05
C CYS A 83 4.77 10.45 14.20
N THR A 84 4.69 11.17 15.33
CA THR A 84 5.61 10.97 16.46
C THR A 84 5.43 9.59 17.08
N LYS A 85 4.19 9.15 17.31
CA LYS A 85 3.88 7.82 17.87
C LYS A 85 4.45 6.68 17.05
N ARG A 86 4.53 6.85 15.73
CA ARG A 86 4.99 5.80 14.80
C ARG A 86 6.49 5.84 14.55
N CYS A 87 7.04 7.03 14.38
CA CYS A 87 8.40 7.21 13.88
C CYS A 87 9.44 7.60 14.95
N MET A 88 9.00 8.03 16.14
CA MET A 88 9.90 8.48 17.21
C MET A 88 9.88 7.53 18.41
N LYS A 89 9.82 6.23 18.15
CA LYS A 89 9.93 5.19 19.19
C LYS A 89 11.33 5.13 19.78
#